data_AF-A1BGH6-F1
#
_entry.id   AF-A1BGH6-F1
#
_cell.length_a   1.000
_cell.length_b   1.000
_cell.length_c   1.000
_cell.angle_alpha   90.00
_cell.angle_beta   90.00
_cell.angle_gamma   90.00
#
_symmetry.space_group_name_H-M   'P 1'
#
loop_
_entity.id
_entity.type
_entity.pdbx_description
1 polymer ?
#
loop_
_entity_poly.entity_id
_entity_poly.type
_entity_poly.pdbx_seq_one_letter_code
_entity_poly.pdbx_strand_id
1 'polypeptide(L)'
;MKRFSIRFAGLVLVVFLLQLSVGLAAGKTYYHVTVKAMSEPSDPSDCEWAWVTLVEIPKSRAYPREAAVAEGYGGSLRGTVLALVRADAWRSAHRHTREVRCNGRRSDMVVTWRESRGDLVYAMGGLNDPDDSNKISFGFTNRNILDEHGRWFDPRSRAYAVAGIPVAAGSEPVEMRGDYLLRPVNYIDPLKQYSRCGKRWVEQFTSALDHFHVFDSFYPGSDEIFGQSRSSPGGDRLYVYQIIRSAYAEHPHWQRKEM
;
A
#
# COMPACT_ATOMS: atom_id res chain seq x y z
N MET A 1 62.45 30.57 -12.41
CA MET A 1 61.00 30.70 -12.70
C MET A 1 60.42 29.33 -13.09
N LYS A 2 60.01 28.49 -12.13
CA LYS A 2 59.42 27.15 -12.40
C LYS A 2 58.31 26.75 -11.40
N ARG A 3 57.65 27.73 -10.75
CA ARG A 3 56.61 27.49 -9.72
C ARG A 3 55.18 27.83 -10.14
N PHE A 4 54.96 28.38 -11.34
CA PHE A 4 53.64 28.80 -11.79
C PHE A 4 52.83 27.72 -12.54
N SER A 5 53.49 26.73 -13.16
CA SER A 5 52.80 25.74 -14.02
C SER A 5 52.05 24.65 -13.25
N ILE A 6 52.46 24.32 -12.02
CA ILE A 6 51.88 23.21 -11.24
C ILE A 6 50.51 23.61 -10.65
N ARG A 7 50.32 24.90 -10.32
CA ARG A 7 49.05 25.40 -9.75
C ARG A 7 47.92 25.44 -10.78
N PHE A 8 48.24 25.70 -12.05
CA PHE A 8 47.26 25.72 -13.13
C PHE A 8 46.78 24.31 -13.50
N ALA A 9 47.69 23.34 -13.57
CA ALA A 9 47.33 21.95 -13.85
C ALA A 9 46.46 21.33 -12.74
N GLY A 10 46.74 21.65 -11.48
CA GLY A 10 45.92 21.21 -10.34
C GLY A 10 44.51 21.80 -10.35
N LEU A 11 44.36 23.09 -10.71
CA LEU A 11 43.06 23.75 -10.80
C LEU A 11 42.19 23.16 -11.92
N VAL A 12 42.79 22.91 -13.09
CA VAL A 12 42.08 22.29 -14.23
C VAL A 12 41.65 20.86 -13.91
N LEU A 13 42.49 20.09 -13.21
CA LEU A 13 42.13 18.73 -12.78
C LEU A 13 40.99 18.73 -11.75
N VAL A 14 40.97 19.68 -10.82
CA VAL A 14 39.88 19.84 -9.84
C VAL A 14 38.58 20.25 -10.52
N VAL A 15 38.61 21.18 -11.48
CA VAL A 15 37.42 21.56 -12.27
C VAL A 15 36.95 20.40 -13.15
N PHE A 16 37.84 19.62 -13.74
CA PHE A 16 37.50 18.45 -14.54
C PHE A 16 36.90 17.31 -13.69
N LEU A 17 37.42 17.10 -12.47
CA LEU A 17 36.86 16.14 -11.50
C LEU A 17 35.51 16.61 -10.93
N LEU A 18 35.34 17.91 -10.70
CA LEU A 18 34.04 18.53 -10.34
C LEU A 18 33.03 18.41 -11.48
N GLN A 19 33.45 18.49 -12.75
CA GLN A 19 32.57 18.28 -13.90
C GLN A 19 32.23 16.80 -14.14
N LEU A 20 33.16 15.88 -13.85
CA LEU A 20 32.92 14.44 -13.89
C LEU A 20 31.98 13.96 -12.76
N SER A 21 31.85 14.72 -11.67
CA SER A 21 30.89 14.45 -10.59
C SER A 21 29.50 15.06 -10.81
N VAL A 22 29.29 15.77 -11.93
CA VAL A 22 27.95 16.16 -12.43
C VAL A 22 27.33 15.05 -13.29
N GLY A 23 27.85 13.82 -13.21
CA GLY A 23 27.00 12.65 -13.35
C GLY A 23 26.03 12.66 -12.18
N LEU A 24 24.93 13.41 -12.31
CA LEU A 24 23.78 13.37 -11.41
C LEU A 24 23.47 11.89 -11.14
N ALA A 25 23.88 11.40 -9.97
CA ALA A 25 23.18 10.30 -9.35
C ALA A 25 21.76 10.84 -9.17
N ALA A 26 20.89 10.57 -10.15
CA ALA A 26 19.50 10.96 -10.08
C ALA A 26 18.98 10.40 -8.76
N GLY A 27 18.67 11.30 -7.83
CA GLY A 27 18.19 10.92 -6.50
C GLY A 27 16.99 10.02 -6.66
N LYS A 28 16.87 9.00 -5.80
CA LYS A 28 15.66 8.17 -5.77
C LYS A 28 14.48 9.07 -5.40
N THR A 29 13.38 8.96 -6.14
CA THR A 29 12.10 9.56 -5.77
C THR A 29 11.25 8.52 -5.06
N TYR A 30 10.71 8.90 -3.91
CA TYR A 30 9.83 8.08 -3.09
C TYR A 30 8.41 8.65 -3.09
N TYR A 31 7.44 7.76 -2.93
CA TYR A 31 6.02 8.07 -2.82
C TYR A 31 5.51 7.54 -1.49
N HIS A 32 4.97 8.42 -0.68
CA HIS A 32 4.41 8.11 0.62
C HIS A 32 2.91 8.24 0.53
N VAL A 33 2.22 7.12 0.60
CA VAL A 33 0.75 7.06 0.54
C VAL A 33 0.23 6.84 1.96
N THR A 34 -0.58 7.78 2.44
CA THR A 34 -1.41 7.61 3.62
C THR A 34 -2.86 7.42 3.17
N VAL A 35 -3.54 6.40 3.67
CA VAL A 35 -4.95 6.14 3.40
C VAL A 35 -5.70 5.96 4.70
N LYS A 36 -6.85 6.61 4.84
CA LYS A 36 -7.85 6.33 5.87
C LYS A 36 -9.12 5.86 5.18
N ALA A 37 -9.52 4.62 5.44
CA ALA A 37 -10.75 4.03 4.95
C ALA A 37 -11.80 4.04 6.06
N MET A 38 -13.01 4.49 5.75
CA MET A 38 -14.19 4.38 6.58
C MET A 38 -15.15 3.40 5.91
N SER A 39 -15.37 2.25 6.54
CA SER A 39 -16.24 1.21 5.97
C SER A 39 -17.71 1.62 6.00
N GLU A 40 -18.09 2.42 6.99
CA GLU A 40 -19.41 3.01 7.17
C GLU A 40 -19.23 4.52 7.43
N PRO A 41 -19.49 5.39 6.45
CA PRO A 41 -19.27 6.84 6.57
C PRO A 41 -20.08 7.48 7.70
N SER A 42 -21.19 6.84 8.09
CA SER A 42 -22.01 7.28 9.22
C SER A 42 -21.47 6.85 10.59
N ASP A 43 -20.50 5.93 10.62
CA ASP A 43 -19.87 5.43 11.85
C ASP A 43 -18.36 5.71 11.83
N PRO A 44 -17.91 6.81 12.45
CA PRO A 44 -16.50 7.18 12.47
C PRO A 44 -15.63 6.20 13.28
N SER A 45 -16.21 5.22 13.97
CA SER A 45 -15.46 4.19 14.69
C SER A 45 -15.00 3.04 13.81
N ASP A 46 -15.59 2.83 12.62
CA ASP A 46 -15.19 1.79 11.66
C ASP A 46 -14.15 2.35 10.69
N CYS A 47 -12.90 2.38 11.13
CA CYS A 47 -11.79 2.97 10.40
C CYS A 47 -10.61 2.01 10.23
N GLU A 48 -10.00 2.09 9.06
CA GLU A 48 -8.70 1.48 8.76
C GLU A 48 -7.74 2.56 8.27
N TRP A 49 -6.47 2.42 8.58
CA TRP A 49 -5.39 3.27 8.12
C TRP A 49 -4.33 2.43 7.44
N ALA A 50 -3.65 3.00 6.44
CA ALA A 50 -2.46 2.42 5.85
C ALA A 50 -1.43 3.48 5.51
N TRP A 51 -0.16 3.09 5.67
CA TRP A 51 1.01 3.89 5.30
C TRP A 51 1.87 3.05 4.37
N VAL A 52 2.14 3.55 3.17
CA VAL A 52 2.90 2.83 2.17
C VAL A 52 4.01 3.74 1.65
N THR A 53 5.23 3.22 1.61
CA THR A 53 6.34 3.87 0.92
C THR A 53 6.72 3.06 -0.30
N LEU A 54 6.80 3.75 -1.44
CA LEU A 54 7.23 3.19 -2.70
C LEU A 54 8.43 3.98 -3.24
N VAL A 55 9.22 3.38 -4.10
CA VAL A 55 10.33 4.03 -4.80
C VAL A 55 10.16 3.92 -6.31
N GLU A 56 10.51 4.96 -7.05
CA GLU A 56 10.50 4.93 -8.50
C GLU A 56 11.55 3.97 -9.06
N ILE A 57 11.09 3.02 -9.88
CA ILE A 57 11.94 2.19 -10.71
C ILE A 57 11.50 2.33 -12.17
N PRO A 58 12.37 2.84 -13.07
CA PRO A 58 12.07 2.92 -14.49
C PRO A 58 11.63 1.56 -15.04
N LYS A 59 10.62 1.53 -15.92
CA LYS A 59 10.12 0.26 -16.46
C LYS A 59 11.20 -0.55 -17.18
N SER A 60 12.17 0.10 -17.82
CA SER A 60 13.31 -0.58 -18.45
C SER A 60 14.11 -1.43 -17.46
N ARG A 61 14.20 -1.00 -16.20
CA ARG A 61 14.84 -1.76 -15.12
C ARG A 61 13.90 -2.79 -14.49
N ALA A 62 12.61 -2.48 -14.37
CA ALA A 62 11.62 -3.40 -13.82
C ALA A 62 11.30 -4.59 -14.75
N TYR A 63 11.42 -4.38 -16.06
CA TYR A 63 11.08 -5.32 -17.13
C TYR A 63 12.20 -5.33 -18.20
N PRO A 64 13.40 -5.85 -17.88
CA PRO A 64 14.56 -5.73 -18.74
C PRO A 64 14.44 -6.50 -20.05
N ARG A 65 13.67 -7.61 -20.08
CA ARG A 65 13.46 -8.40 -21.30
C ARG A 65 12.58 -7.64 -22.29
N GLU A 66 11.48 -7.09 -21.79
CA GLU A 66 10.53 -6.28 -22.55
C GLU A 66 11.19 -5.00 -23.07
N ALA A 67 12.07 -4.39 -22.26
CA ALA A 67 12.89 -3.25 -22.68
C ALA A 67 13.81 -3.60 -23.85
N ALA A 68 14.54 -4.72 -23.77
CA ALA A 68 15.43 -5.16 -24.84
C ALA A 68 14.66 -5.48 -26.14
N VAL A 69 13.46 -6.05 -26.04
CA VAL A 69 12.58 -6.25 -27.21
C VAL A 69 12.19 -4.90 -27.82
N ALA A 70 11.73 -3.94 -27.01
CA ALA A 70 11.35 -2.62 -27.51
C ALA A 70 12.51 -1.91 -28.21
N GLU A 71 13.71 -1.95 -27.62
CA GLU A 71 14.93 -1.39 -28.22
C GLU A 71 15.29 -2.06 -29.55
N GLY A 72 15.14 -3.39 -29.65
CA GLY A 72 15.35 -4.13 -30.89
C GLY A 72 14.45 -3.71 -32.06
N TYR A 73 13.29 -3.11 -31.77
CA TYR A 73 12.37 -2.54 -32.75
C TYR A 73 12.47 -1.00 -32.87
N GLY A 74 13.51 -0.38 -32.29
CA GLY A 74 13.72 1.07 -32.33
C GLY A 74 12.84 1.88 -31.36
N GLY A 75 12.18 1.21 -30.42
CA GLY A 75 11.35 1.81 -29.37
C GLY A 75 12.05 1.88 -28.02
N SER A 76 11.29 2.30 -26.99
CA SER A 76 11.73 2.26 -25.60
C SER A 76 10.55 2.04 -24.65
N LEU A 77 10.80 1.36 -23.54
CA LEU A 77 9.77 1.10 -22.53
C LEU A 77 9.67 2.30 -21.57
N ARG A 78 8.63 3.12 -21.75
CA ARG A 78 8.41 4.38 -21.01
C ARG A 78 7.62 4.21 -19.72
N GLY A 79 7.88 5.12 -18.76
CA GLY A 79 7.20 5.20 -17.47
C GLY A 79 7.93 4.45 -16.36
N THR A 80 7.27 4.41 -15.20
CA THR A 80 7.87 3.97 -13.94
C THR A 80 6.94 3.02 -13.20
N VAL A 81 7.50 1.96 -12.62
CA VAL A 81 6.83 1.13 -11.61
C VAL A 81 7.21 1.68 -10.24
N LEU A 82 6.23 1.83 -9.36
CA LEU A 82 6.48 2.18 -7.97
C LEU A 82 6.70 0.89 -7.18
N ALA A 83 7.96 0.65 -6.83
CA ALA A 83 8.40 -0.55 -6.11
C ALA A 83 8.16 -0.40 -4.60
N LEU A 84 7.65 -1.45 -3.96
CA LEU A 84 7.33 -1.46 -2.54
C LEU A 84 8.61 -1.43 -1.70
N VAL A 85 8.76 -0.39 -0.88
CA VAL A 85 9.81 -0.25 0.13
C VAL A 85 9.33 -0.83 1.45
N ARG A 86 8.19 -0.31 1.93
CA ARG A 86 7.55 -0.76 3.18
C ARG A 86 6.09 -0.36 3.20
N ALA A 87 5.29 -1.12 3.93
CA ALA A 87 3.90 -0.81 4.18
C ALA A 87 3.47 -1.27 5.57
N ASP A 88 2.49 -0.58 6.13
CA ASP A 88 1.85 -0.95 7.39
C ASP A 88 0.38 -0.55 7.34
N ALA A 89 -0.45 -1.21 8.15
CA ALA A 89 -1.86 -0.93 8.25
C ALA A 89 -2.34 -1.06 9.69
N TRP A 90 -3.46 -0.40 9.99
CA TRP A 90 -4.12 -0.46 11.28
C TRP A 90 -5.62 -0.51 11.08
N ARG A 91 -6.35 -1.23 11.93
CA ARG A 91 -7.81 -1.14 12.01
C ARG A 91 -8.24 -0.85 13.43
N SER A 92 -9.30 -0.07 13.60
CA SER A 92 -9.93 0.15 14.90
C SER A 92 -10.66 -1.11 15.39
N ALA A 93 -10.86 -1.20 16.70
CA ALA A 93 -11.87 -2.11 17.25
C ALA A 93 -13.25 -1.57 16.91
N HIS A 94 -14.18 -2.45 16.58
CA HIS A 94 -15.52 -2.03 16.25
C HIS A 94 -16.56 -3.11 16.59
N ARG A 95 -17.77 -2.63 16.88
CA ARG A 95 -18.94 -3.45 17.20
C ARG A 95 -20.16 -2.77 16.62
N HIS A 96 -20.86 -3.46 15.72
CA HIS A 96 -22.18 -3.04 15.28
C HIS A 96 -23.20 -4.15 15.48
N THR A 97 -24.46 -3.73 15.60
CA THR A 97 -25.61 -4.60 15.73
C THR A 97 -26.55 -4.32 14.58
N ARG A 98 -27.00 -5.36 13.88
CA ARG A 98 -28.03 -5.26 12.84
C ARG A 98 -29.25 -6.07 13.25
N GLU A 99 -30.43 -5.47 13.09
CA GLU A 99 -31.71 -6.18 13.26
C GLU A 99 -31.81 -7.26 12.17
N VAL A 100 -32.10 -8.48 12.60
CA VAL A 100 -32.31 -9.65 11.74
C VAL A 100 -33.52 -10.43 12.23
N ARG A 101 -33.89 -11.49 11.51
CA ARG A 101 -34.91 -12.44 11.99
C ARG A 101 -34.28 -13.76 12.41
N CYS A 102 -34.80 -14.33 13.48
CA CYS A 102 -34.44 -15.63 14.01
C CYS A 102 -35.72 -16.47 14.17
N ASN A 103 -35.88 -17.55 13.40
CA ASN A 103 -37.07 -18.40 13.42
C ASN A 103 -38.39 -17.58 13.34
N GLY A 104 -38.42 -16.57 12.47
CA GLY A 104 -39.58 -15.69 12.27
C GLY A 104 -39.76 -14.55 13.30
N ARG A 105 -38.96 -14.50 14.38
CA ARG A 105 -39.00 -13.43 15.40
C ARG A 105 -37.90 -12.40 15.18
N ARG A 106 -38.13 -11.15 15.59
CA ARG A 106 -37.08 -10.11 15.64
C ARG A 106 -35.93 -10.58 16.54
N SER A 107 -34.71 -10.37 16.09
CA SER A 107 -33.48 -10.71 16.80
C SER A 107 -32.35 -9.80 16.31
N ASP A 108 -31.18 -9.91 16.93
CA ASP A 108 -30.02 -9.11 16.59
C ASP A 108 -28.87 -10.00 16.14
N MET A 109 -28.16 -9.53 15.12
CA MET A 109 -26.85 -10.02 14.77
C MET A 109 -25.82 -9.01 15.26
N VAL A 110 -24.95 -9.46 16.16
CA VAL A 110 -23.82 -8.66 16.63
C VAL A 110 -22.59 -9.08 15.85
N VAL A 111 -21.89 -8.10 15.30
CA VAL A 111 -20.65 -8.28 14.56
C VAL A 111 -19.56 -7.47 15.26
N THR A 112 -18.44 -8.11 15.57
CA THR A 112 -17.32 -7.46 16.26
C THR A 112 -15.97 -7.84 15.66
N TRP A 113 -15.00 -6.96 15.79
CA TRP A 113 -13.59 -7.27 15.60
C TRP A 113 -12.74 -6.41 16.53
N ARG A 114 -11.54 -6.89 16.81
CA ARG A 114 -10.59 -6.20 17.67
C ARG A 114 -9.73 -5.25 16.85
N GLU A 115 -9.24 -4.23 17.55
CA GLU A 115 -8.14 -3.41 17.06
C GLU A 115 -6.97 -4.32 16.68
N SER A 116 -6.39 -4.08 15.52
CA SER A 116 -5.28 -4.91 15.04
C SER A 116 -4.37 -4.14 14.10
N ARG A 117 -3.10 -4.52 14.13
CA ARG A 117 -2.08 -4.04 13.21
C ARG A 117 -1.93 -5.00 12.04
N GLY A 118 -1.53 -4.46 10.90
CA GLY A 118 -1.14 -5.23 9.72
C GLY A 118 0.07 -6.10 10.01
N ASP A 119 -0.01 -7.36 9.62
CA ASP A 119 1.11 -8.30 9.57
C ASP A 119 1.77 -8.25 8.18
N LEU A 120 0.95 -8.39 7.13
CA LEU A 120 1.38 -8.36 5.74
C LEU A 120 0.53 -7.38 4.94
N VAL A 121 1.17 -6.32 4.44
CA VAL A 121 0.52 -5.26 3.66
C VAL A 121 1.22 -5.13 2.31
N TYR A 122 0.43 -5.28 1.26
CA TYR A 122 0.92 -5.37 -0.10
C TYR A 122 0.25 -4.33 -1.00
N ALA A 123 1.07 -3.54 -1.68
CA ALA A 123 0.62 -2.48 -2.54
C ALA A 123 1.47 -2.38 -3.80
N MET A 124 0.89 -1.79 -4.83
CA MET A 124 1.55 -1.50 -6.09
C MET A 124 1.14 -0.13 -6.60
N GLY A 125 2.01 0.47 -7.42
CA GLY A 125 1.67 1.67 -8.16
C GLY A 125 2.54 1.86 -9.38
N GLY A 126 2.27 2.94 -10.12
CA GLY A 126 3.04 3.29 -11.30
C GLY A 126 2.66 4.63 -11.88
N LEU A 127 3.62 5.22 -12.58
CA LEU A 127 3.48 6.40 -13.43
C LEU A 127 3.48 5.91 -14.87
N ASN A 128 2.29 5.56 -15.35
CA ASN A 128 2.13 4.78 -16.57
C ASN A 128 1.54 5.56 -17.74
N ASP A 129 1.04 6.78 -17.50
CA ASP A 129 0.53 7.62 -18.57
C ASP A 129 1.72 8.16 -19.39
N PRO A 130 1.82 7.81 -20.69
CA PRO A 130 2.92 8.25 -21.54
C PRO A 130 2.88 9.75 -21.85
N ASP A 131 1.72 10.39 -21.68
CA ASP A 131 1.47 11.79 -22.00
C ASP A 131 1.54 12.68 -20.74
N ASP A 132 1.51 12.08 -19.54
CA ASP A 132 1.56 12.81 -18.27
C ASP A 132 2.28 12.03 -17.16
N SER A 133 3.54 12.39 -16.91
CA SER A 133 4.36 11.79 -15.84
C SER A 133 3.89 12.14 -14.43
N ASN A 134 2.92 13.04 -14.26
CA ASN A 134 2.32 13.37 -12.97
C ASN A 134 1.13 12.47 -12.64
N LYS A 135 0.64 11.64 -13.57
CA LYS A 135 -0.44 10.70 -13.28
C LYS A 135 0.09 9.48 -12.55
N ILE A 136 -0.41 9.31 -11.34
CA ILE A 136 -0.15 8.17 -10.49
C ILE A 136 -1.34 7.21 -10.48
N SER A 137 -1.03 5.93 -10.57
CA SER A 137 -1.92 4.84 -10.22
C SER A 137 -1.39 4.15 -8.96
N PHE A 138 -2.27 3.88 -8.00
CA PHE A 138 -1.92 3.17 -6.77
C PHE A 138 -3.08 2.29 -6.30
N GLY A 139 -2.76 1.17 -5.67
CA GLY A 139 -3.72 0.39 -4.89
C GLY A 139 -3.09 -0.80 -4.18
N PHE A 140 -3.88 -1.41 -3.30
CA PHE A 140 -3.49 -2.64 -2.61
C PHE A 140 -3.66 -3.84 -3.55
N THR A 141 -2.75 -4.82 -3.47
CA THR A 141 -2.80 -6.01 -4.32
C THR A 141 -2.17 -7.22 -3.66
N ASN A 142 -2.61 -8.42 -4.02
CA ASN A 142 -1.92 -9.69 -3.70
C ASN A 142 -1.38 -10.38 -4.96
N ARG A 143 -1.17 -9.61 -6.04
CA ARG A 143 -0.47 -10.03 -7.27
C ARG A 143 1.03 -9.78 -7.12
N ASN A 144 1.81 -10.14 -8.15
CA ASN A 144 3.25 -9.89 -8.16
C ASN A 144 3.58 -8.42 -7.86
N ILE A 145 4.56 -8.20 -6.98
CA ILE A 145 5.01 -6.89 -6.52
C ILE A 145 6.49 -6.77 -6.78
N LEU A 146 6.90 -5.57 -7.22
CA LEU A 146 8.30 -5.19 -7.36
C LEU A 146 8.80 -4.69 -6.01
N ASP A 147 9.88 -5.28 -5.49
CA ASP A 147 10.58 -4.77 -4.30
C ASP A 147 11.51 -3.60 -4.65
N GLU A 148 11.93 -2.83 -3.63
CA GLU A 148 12.83 -1.69 -3.80
C GLU A 148 14.19 -2.00 -4.44
N HIS A 149 14.57 -3.29 -4.51
CA HIS A 149 15.79 -3.76 -5.16
C HIS A 149 15.57 -4.06 -6.65
N GLY A 150 14.33 -4.00 -7.14
CA GLY A 150 13.95 -4.29 -8.50
C GLY A 150 13.67 -5.76 -8.77
N ARG A 151 13.30 -6.54 -7.73
CA ARG A 151 12.94 -7.95 -7.87
C ARG A 151 11.44 -8.14 -7.72
N TRP A 152 10.87 -8.91 -8.62
CA TRP A 152 9.48 -9.33 -8.53
C TRP A 152 9.33 -10.50 -7.56
N PHE A 153 8.33 -10.44 -6.70
CA PHE A 153 7.90 -11.59 -5.89
C PHE A 153 6.38 -11.72 -5.92
N ASP A 154 5.90 -12.95 -5.83
CA ASP A 154 4.48 -13.26 -5.66
C ASP A 154 4.17 -13.30 -4.15
N PRO A 155 3.32 -12.39 -3.61
CA PRO A 155 2.86 -12.47 -2.23
C PRO A 155 2.32 -13.85 -1.84
N ARG A 156 1.63 -14.54 -2.76
CA ARG A 156 1.01 -15.85 -2.53
C ARG A 156 2.00 -16.99 -2.35
N SER A 157 3.26 -16.77 -2.71
CA SER A 157 4.35 -17.71 -2.43
C SER A 157 4.78 -17.72 -0.96
N ARG A 158 4.31 -16.75 -0.15
CA ARG A 158 4.63 -16.66 1.29
C ARG A 158 3.59 -17.41 2.12
N ALA A 159 4.06 -18.08 3.17
CA ALA A 159 3.17 -18.71 4.14
C ALA A 159 2.34 -17.64 4.87
N TYR A 160 1.02 -17.84 4.88
CA TYR A 160 0.08 -17.05 5.66
C TYR A 160 -0.72 -18.01 6.55
N ALA A 161 -0.57 -17.86 7.85
CA ALA A 161 -1.23 -18.70 8.84
C ALA A 161 -2.29 -17.87 9.57
N VAL A 162 -3.53 -18.37 9.58
CA VAL A 162 -4.61 -17.77 10.37
C VAL A 162 -4.82 -18.61 11.62
N ALA A 163 -4.50 -18.02 12.77
CA ALA A 163 -4.84 -18.60 14.06
C ALA A 163 -6.33 -18.35 14.37
N GLY A 164 -7.05 -19.41 14.75
CA GLY A 164 -8.40 -19.30 15.28
C GLY A 164 -8.43 -18.72 16.70
N ILE A 165 -9.62 -18.53 17.26
CA ILE A 165 -9.78 -18.09 18.66
C ILE A 165 -9.23 -19.18 19.59
N PRO A 166 -8.37 -18.84 20.57
CA PRO A 166 -7.97 -19.78 21.62
C PRO A 166 -9.20 -20.33 22.36
N VAL A 167 -9.34 -21.66 22.41
CA VAL A 167 -10.45 -22.34 23.09
C VAL A 167 -9.94 -22.91 24.40
N ALA A 168 -10.55 -22.50 25.53
CA ALA A 168 -10.24 -23.08 26.82
C ALA A 168 -10.74 -24.54 26.89
N ALA A 169 -10.01 -25.41 27.59
CA ALA A 169 -10.40 -26.80 27.75
C ALA A 169 -11.81 -26.91 28.34
N GLY A 170 -12.68 -27.71 27.73
CA GLY A 170 -14.08 -27.88 28.14
C GLY A 170 -15.05 -26.80 27.63
N SER A 171 -14.57 -25.80 26.87
CA SER A 171 -15.46 -24.83 26.22
C SER A 171 -15.90 -25.30 24.84
N GLU A 172 -17.11 -24.92 24.44
CA GLU A 172 -17.58 -25.12 23.07
C GLU A 172 -16.67 -24.37 22.07
N PRO A 173 -16.16 -25.05 21.03
CA PRO A 173 -15.37 -24.40 19.99
C PRO A 173 -16.16 -23.30 19.27
N VAL A 174 -15.48 -22.22 18.87
CA VAL A 174 -16.09 -21.23 17.98
C VAL A 174 -15.92 -21.71 16.55
N GLU A 175 -17.03 -21.84 15.83
CA GLU A 175 -17.04 -22.26 14.43
C GLU A 175 -16.27 -21.25 13.56
N MET A 176 -15.35 -21.73 12.72
CA MET A 176 -14.69 -20.93 11.69
C MET A 176 -15.42 -21.14 10.36
N ARG A 177 -15.87 -20.06 9.71
CA ARG A 177 -16.61 -20.10 8.45
C ARG A 177 -15.88 -19.34 7.35
N GLY A 178 -16.13 -19.78 6.11
CA GLY A 178 -15.59 -19.15 4.91
C GLY A 178 -14.13 -19.49 4.64
N ASP A 179 -13.59 -18.85 3.60
CA ASP A 179 -12.22 -19.05 3.19
C ASP A 179 -11.28 -18.07 3.90
N TYR A 180 -10.13 -18.59 4.30
CA TYR A 180 -9.04 -17.81 4.89
C TYR A 180 -7.92 -17.71 3.87
N LEU A 181 -7.85 -16.57 3.20
CA LEU A 181 -6.97 -16.35 2.05
C LEU A 181 -5.94 -15.27 2.36
N LEU A 182 -4.78 -15.32 1.71
CA LEU A 182 -3.87 -14.19 1.70
C LEU A 182 -4.53 -13.02 0.96
N ARG A 183 -4.71 -11.90 1.65
CA ARG A 183 -5.31 -10.66 1.13
C ARG A 183 -4.24 -9.62 0.82
N PRO A 184 -4.59 -8.53 0.11
CA PRO A 184 -3.72 -7.37 0.02
C PRO A 184 -3.32 -6.78 1.39
N VAL A 185 -4.28 -6.70 2.31
CA VAL A 185 -4.02 -6.27 3.70
C VAL A 185 -4.40 -7.40 4.67
N ASN A 186 -3.43 -7.89 5.43
CA ASN A 186 -3.63 -8.96 6.40
C ASN A 186 -3.28 -8.46 7.81
N TYR A 187 -4.16 -8.70 8.77
CA TYR A 187 -4.01 -8.27 10.17
C TYR A 187 -3.48 -9.41 11.05
N ILE A 188 -2.75 -9.05 12.12
CA ILE A 188 -2.28 -9.98 13.16
C ILE A 188 -3.45 -10.73 13.80
N ASP A 189 -4.55 -10.03 14.08
CA ASP A 189 -5.84 -10.63 14.41
C ASP A 189 -6.71 -10.58 13.14
N PRO A 190 -6.79 -11.65 12.35
CA PRO A 190 -7.55 -11.64 11.11
C PRO A 190 -9.03 -11.92 11.34
N LEU A 191 -9.53 -11.97 12.58
CA LEU A 191 -10.86 -12.51 12.86
C LEU A 191 -11.93 -11.43 13.00
N LYS A 192 -13.07 -11.69 12.35
CA LYS A 192 -14.34 -10.99 12.52
C LYS A 192 -15.33 -11.95 13.16
N GLN A 193 -15.88 -11.58 14.30
CA GLN A 193 -16.75 -12.42 15.10
C GLN A 193 -18.21 -12.07 14.87
N TYR A 194 -19.04 -13.10 14.85
CA TYR A 194 -20.48 -12.98 14.69
C TYR A 194 -21.19 -13.69 15.85
N SER A 195 -22.31 -13.11 16.28
CA SER A 195 -23.25 -13.73 17.20
C SER A 195 -24.66 -13.49 16.70
N ARG A 196 -25.42 -14.58 16.50
CA ARG A 196 -26.82 -14.55 16.06
C ARG A 196 -27.56 -15.79 16.56
N CYS A 197 -28.75 -15.63 17.12
CA CYS A 197 -29.59 -16.75 17.55
C CYS A 197 -28.88 -17.73 18.52
N GLY A 198 -28.04 -17.24 19.44
CA GLY A 198 -27.25 -18.08 20.33
C GLY A 198 -26.10 -18.85 19.65
N LYS A 199 -25.91 -18.70 18.33
CA LYS A 199 -24.78 -19.25 17.59
C LYS A 199 -23.68 -18.20 17.46
N ARG A 200 -22.43 -18.66 17.56
CA ARG A 200 -21.23 -17.84 17.40
C ARG A 200 -20.32 -18.46 16.35
N TRP A 201 -19.77 -17.63 15.48
CA TRP A 201 -18.77 -18.06 14.52
C TRP A 201 -17.80 -16.91 14.22
N VAL A 202 -16.69 -17.25 13.58
CA VAL A 202 -15.74 -16.27 13.06
C VAL A 202 -15.56 -16.45 11.56
N GLU A 203 -15.25 -15.36 10.89
CA GLU A 203 -14.81 -15.32 9.49
C GLU A 203 -13.53 -14.49 9.41
N GLN A 204 -12.83 -14.57 8.28
CA GLN A 204 -11.73 -13.66 8.00
C GLN A 204 -12.25 -12.22 7.84
N PHE A 205 -11.65 -11.29 8.57
CA PHE A 205 -11.85 -9.87 8.37
C PHE A 205 -11.39 -9.49 6.96
N THR A 206 -12.26 -8.81 6.22
CA THR A 206 -11.99 -8.29 4.87
C THR A 206 -11.77 -6.79 4.99
N SER A 207 -10.56 -6.34 4.64
CA SER A 207 -10.21 -4.92 4.74
C SER A 207 -10.96 -4.09 3.70
N ALA A 208 -11.42 -2.89 4.09
CA ALA A 208 -11.86 -1.87 3.16
C ALA A 208 -10.73 -1.45 2.21
N LEU A 209 -9.47 -1.45 2.69
CA LEU A 209 -8.29 -1.10 1.92
C LEU A 209 -8.05 -2.07 0.75
N ASP A 210 -8.51 -3.33 0.84
CA ASP A 210 -8.39 -4.32 -0.25
C ASP A 210 -9.01 -3.82 -1.58
N HIS A 211 -9.91 -2.84 -1.52
CA HIS A 211 -10.62 -2.28 -2.67
C HIS A 211 -10.21 -0.85 -2.99
N PHE A 212 -9.23 -0.30 -2.28
CA PHE A 212 -8.75 1.06 -2.54
C PHE A 212 -7.84 1.07 -3.77
N HIS A 213 -8.28 1.82 -4.77
CA HIS A 213 -7.51 2.17 -5.95
C HIS A 213 -7.70 3.65 -6.22
N VAL A 214 -6.61 4.31 -6.60
CA VAL A 214 -6.62 5.72 -6.96
C VAL A 214 -5.87 5.92 -8.26
N PHE A 215 -6.45 6.76 -9.11
CA PHE A 215 -5.85 7.29 -10.33
C PHE A 215 -5.98 8.80 -10.21
N ASP A 216 -4.85 9.48 -10.01
CA ASP A 216 -4.84 10.92 -9.70
C ASP A 216 -3.59 11.57 -10.30
N SER A 217 -3.52 12.90 -10.28
CA SER A 217 -2.43 13.66 -10.90
C SER A 217 -1.87 14.69 -9.94
N PHE A 218 -0.53 14.78 -9.85
CA PHE A 218 0.11 15.90 -9.17
C PHE A 218 -0.11 17.18 -9.97
N TYR A 219 -0.56 18.25 -9.29
CA TYR A 219 -0.55 19.57 -9.89
C TYR A 219 0.89 19.98 -10.26
N PRO A 220 1.10 20.72 -11.37
CA PRO A 220 2.42 21.21 -11.74
C PRO A 220 3.10 21.95 -10.58
N GLY A 221 4.29 21.49 -10.18
CA GLY A 221 5.05 22.06 -9.06
C GLY A 221 4.60 21.65 -7.67
N SER A 222 3.58 20.79 -7.53
CA SER A 222 3.19 20.19 -6.25
C SER A 222 3.86 18.84 -6.05
N ASP A 223 4.30 18.56 -4.83
CA ASP A 223 4.74 17.22 -4.42
C ASP A 223 3.67 16.46 -3.63
N GLU A 224 2.46 17.02 -3.55
CA GLU A 224 1.37 16.47 -2.77
C GLU A 224 0.09 16.32 -3.59
N ILE A 225 -0.58 15.20 -3.36
CA ILE A 225 -1.99 14.98 -3.68
C ILE A 225 -2.70 14.73 -2.36
N PHE A 226 -3.80 15.46 -2.12
CA PHE A 226 -4.73 15.18 -1.04
C PHE A 226 -6.13 15.04 -1.64
N GLY A 227 -6.79 13.92 -1.36
CA GLY A 227 -8.03 13.58 -2.04
C GLY A 227 -8.95 12.70 -1.23
N GLN A 228 -10.16 12.55 -1.75
CA GLN A 228 -11.18 11.67 -1.22
C GLN A 228 -11.81 10.87 -2.36
N SER A 229 -12.09 9.61 -2.12
CA SER A 229 -12.80 8.76 -3.07
C SER A 229 -13.90 7.96 -2.39
N ARG A 230 -14.93 7.64 -3.17
CA ARG A 230 -15.96 6.68 -2.77
C ARG A 230 -15.88 5.49 -3.70
N SER A 231 -15.89 4.29 -3.13
CA SER A 231 -16.01 3.06 -3.90
C SER A 231 -17.37 2.44 -3.62
N SER A 232 -18.01 1.95 -4.68
CA SER A 232 -19.29 1.23 -4.60
C SER A 232 -19.20 -0.01 -5.48
N PRO A 233 -18.69 -1.12 -4.91
CA PRO A 233 -19.50 -2.35 -4.97
C PRO A 233 -19.60 -3.00 -3.59
N GLY A 234 -20.82 -2.99 -3.01
CA GLY A 234 -21.16 -3.70 -1.75
C GLY A 234 -21.36 -2.80 -0.51
N GLY A 235 -21.23 -1.49 -0.64
CA GLY A 235 -21.47 -0.48 0.41
C GLY A 235 -20.80 0.85 0.05
N ASP A 236 -21.27 1.97 0.61
CA ASP A 236 -20.66 3.28 0.44
C ASP A 236 -19.42 3.40 1.32
N ARG A 237 -18.25 3.01 0.82
CA ARG A 237 -16.98 3.23 1.55
C ARG A 237 -16.42 4.61 1.22
N LEU A 238 -15.92 5.31 2.22
CA LEU A 238 -15.23 6.59 2.03
C LEU A 238 -13.74 6.41 2.31
N TYR A 239 -12.91 6.86 1.38
CA TYR A 239 -11.46 6.94 1.56
C TYR A 239 -11.03 8.39 1.57
N VAL A 240 -10.16 8.74 2.50
CA VAL A 240 -9.36 9.97 2.45
C VAL A 240 -7.92 9.51 2.25
N TYR A 241 -7.20 10.13 1.32
CA TYR A 241 -5.83 9.73 1.01
C TYR A 241 -4.94 10.94 0.79
N GLN A 242 -3.65 10.75 1.07
CA GLN A 242 -2.59 11.70 0.81
C GLN A 242 -1.45 10.96 0.14
N ILE A 243 -0.87 11.55 -0.90
CA ILE A 243 0.32 11.03 -1.59
C ILE A 243 1.35 12.13 -1.61
N ILE A 244 2.52 11.88 -1.01
CA ILE A 244 3.64 12.82 -0.97
C ILE A 244 4.81 12.24 -1.76
N ARG A 245 5.34 13.02 -2.71
CA ARG A 245 6.63 12.77 -3.37
C ARG A 245 7.76 13.32 -2.50
N SER A 246 8.82 12.56 -2.36
CA SER A 246 9.99 13.01 -1.60
C SER A 246 11.29 12.39 -2.11
N ALA A 247 12.42 12.97 -1.71
CA ALA A 247 13.76 12.41 -1.95
C ALA A 247 14.19 11.41 -0.86
N TYR A 248 13.36 11.17 0.15
CA TYR A 248 13.70 10.41 1.35
C TYR A 248 12.88 9.14 1.47
N ALA A 249 13.51 8.05 1.92
CA ALA A 249 12.80 6.79 2.13
C ALA A 249 11.86 6.82 3.35
N GLU A 250 12.02 7.80 4.24
CA GLU A 250 11.24 7.91 5.46
C GLU A 250 9.86 8.53 5.18
N HIS A 251 8.83 7.80 5.57
CA HIS A 251 7.43 8.22 5.43
C HIS A 251 7.11 9.35 6.44
N PRO A 252 6.66 10.55 6.00
CA PRO A 252 6.45 11.71 6.87
C PRO A 252 5.48 11.45 8.03
N HIS A 253 4.41 10.70 7.75
CA HIS A 253 3.36 10.38 8.72
C HIS A 253 3.39 8.92 9.22
N TRP A 254 4.56 8.26 9.17
CA TRP A 254 4.67 6.83 9.46
C TRP A 254 3.94 6.43 10.75
N GLN A 255 2.97 5.52 10.64
CA GLN A 255 2.21 4.94 11.76
C GLN A 255 1.44 5.93 12.63
N ARG A 256 1.29 7.18 12.19
CA ARG A 256 0.43 8.16 12.85
C ARG A 256 -0.99 7.94 12.39
N LYS A 257 -1.92 7.65 13.30
CA LYS A 257 -3.38 7.54 13.05
C LYS A 257 -4.01 8.92 12.76
N GLU A 258 -3.33 9.75 12.00
CA GLU A 258 -3.67 11.12 11.66
C GLU A 258 -3.99 11.15 10.16
N MET A 259 -5.22 11.57 9.85
CA MET A 259 -5.75 11.99 8.55
C MET A 259 -7.09 12.68 8.78
#